data_AF-A0AB72UE82-F1
#
_entry.id   AF-A0AB72UE82-F1
#
_cell.length_a   1.000
_cell.length_b   1.000
_cell.length_c   1.000
_cell.angle_alpha   90.00
_cell.angle_beta   90.00
_cell.angle_gamma   90.00
#
_symmetry.space_group_name_H-M   'P 1'
#
loop_
_entity.id
_entity.type
_entity.pdbx_description
1 polymer ?
#
loop_
_entity_poly.entity_id
_entity_poly.type
_entity_poly.pdbx_seq_one_letter_code
_entity_poly.pdbx_strand_id
1 'polypeptide(L)'
;MKRLNDDLTVSPQMPIEALDHIAQAGFKTIICNRPDNEDPGQPPFSAVKARAEELGLTAVFQPVMSGNVQDGDADAFAKALNEAPKPVFAYCRTGTRCAILWSLANAGKMPVEDIVKTAADAGYDMSGLAPRIAARS
;
A
#
# COMPACT_ATOMS: atom_id res chain seq x y z
N MET A 1 9.46 6.24 -3.02
CA MET A 1 8.03 6.15 -3.35
C MET A 1 7.84 5.93 -4.85
N LYS A 2 6.77 5.23 -5.23
CA LYS A 2 6.42 4.85 -6.61
C LYS A 2 4.92 5.01 -6.78
N ARG A 3 4.49 5.73 -7.82
CA ARG A 3 3.07 6.02 -8.06
C ARG A 3 2.46 4.88 -8.89
N LEU A 4 1.38 4.28 -8.41
CA LEU A 4 0.62 3.26 -9.17
C LEU A 4 -0.47 3.92 -10.00
N ASN A 5 -1.15 4.91 -9.44
CA ASN A 5 -2.12 5.74 -10.15
C ASN A 5 -2.23 7.13 -9.49
N ASP A 6 -3.21 7.94 -9.89
CA ASP A 6 -3.37 9.30 -9.37
C ASP A 6 -3.66 9.38 -7.87
N ASP A 7 -4.29 8.34 -7.33
CA ASP A 7 -4.77 8.31 -5.95
C ASP A 7 -3.88 7.48 -5.02
N LEU A 8 -2.97 6.66 -5.55
CA LEU A 8 -2.15 5.73 -4.77
C LEU A 8 -0.66 5.80 -5.11
N THR A 9 0.11 6.10 -4.08
CA THR A 9 1.57 5.96 -4.06
C THR A 9 1.96 4.84 -3.10
N VAL A 10 2.91 4.00 -3.50
CA VAL A 10 3.49 2.93 -2.68
C VAL A 10 4.95 3.20 -2.34
N SER A 11 5.43 2.71 -1.20
CA SER A 11 6.81 2.94 -0.77
C SER A 11 7.36 1.83 0.13
N PRO A 12 8.70 1.64 0.18
CA PRO A 12 9.37 1.05 1.33
C PRO A 12 9.09 1.81 2.63
N GLN A 13 9.45 1.21 3.76
CA GLN A 13 9.37 1.82 5.08
C GLN A 13 10.18 3.11 5.08
N MET A 14 9.54 4.22 5.44
CA MET A 14 10.21 5.49 5.64
C MET A 14 10.40 5.75 7.15
N PRO A 15 11.40 6.54 7.53
CA PRO A 15 11.51 7.05 8.89
C PRO A 15 10.28 7.91 9.25
N ILE A 16 9.95 8.02 10.55
CA ILE A 16 8.75 8.73 11.02
C ILE A 16 8.79 10.21 10.61
N GLU A 17 9.98 10.80 10.59
CA GLU A 17 10.25 12.19 10.20
C GLU A 17 9.89 12.48 8.74
N ALA A 18 9.83 11.44 7.88
CA ALA A 18 9.39 11.62 6.50
C ALA A 18 7.88 11.93 6.38
N LEU A 19 7.09 11.72 7.45
CA LEU A 19 5.66 12.01 7.45
C LEU A 19 5.37 13.51 7.24
N ASP A 20 6.25 14.39 7.72
CA ASP A 20 6.18 15.83 7.48
C ASP A 20 6.18 16.14 5.99
N HIS A 21 7.11 15.55 5.24
CA HIS A 21 7.20 15.73 3.80
C HIS A 21 6.03 15.06 3.06
N ILE A 22 5.52 13.93 3.57
CA ILE A 22 4.33 13.26 3.02
C ILE A 22 3.11 14.17 3.17
N ALA A 23 2.90 14.77 4.35
CA ALA A 23 1.80 15.71 4.58
C ALA A 23 1.93 16.98 3.72
N GLN A 24 3.14 17.56 3.63
CA GLN A 24 3.42 18.73 2.79
C GLN A 24 3.22 18.47 1.30
N ALA A 25 3.50 17.24 0.83
CA ALA A 25 3.23 16.81 -0.54
C ALA A 25 1.73 16.64 -0.85
N GLY A 26 0.86 16.85 0.14
CA GLY A 26 -0.59 16.89 -0.04
C GLY A 26 -1.30 15.55 0.17
N PHE A 27 -0.58 14.48 0.54
CA PHE A 27 -1.21 13.21 0.94
C PHE A 27 -2.17 13.43 2.10
N LYS A 28 -3.24 12.63 2.13
CA LYS A 28 -4.30 12.73 3.16
C LYS A 28 -4.42 11.48 4.01
N THR A 29 -3.95 10.35 3.49
CA THR A 29 -4.00 9.06 4.21
C THR A 29 -2.70 8.30 4.06
N ILE A 30 -2.25 7.68 5.16
CA ILE A 30 -1.21 6.64 5.13
C ILE A 30 -1.82 5.26 5.42
N ILE A 31 -1.36 4.23 4.71
CA ILE A 31 -1.73 2.83 4.96
C ILE A 31 -0.47 2.02 5.21
N CYS A 32 -0.39 1.40 6.39
CA CYS A 32 0.70 0.48 6.72
C CYS A 32 0.27 -0.96 6.44
N ASN A 33 0.92 -1.59 5.47
CA ASN A 33 0.76 -3.01 5.14
C ASN A 33 1.86 -3.89 5.74
N ARG A 34 2.47 -3.41 6.83
CA ARG A 34 3.58 -4.08 7.52
C ARG A 34 3.18 -4.42 8.96
N PRO A 35 3.16 -5.70 9.36
CA PRO A 35 3.06 -6.08 10.76
C PRO A 35 4.17 -5.43 11.60
N ASP A 36 3.87 -5.06 12.84
CA ASP A 36 4.89 -4.60 13.77
C ASP A 36 5.88 -5.73 14.11
N ASN A 37 7.10 -5.33 14.50
CA ASN A 37 8.18 -6.23 14.93
C ASN A 37 8.71 -7.19 13.84
N GLU A 38 8.61 -6.84 12.55
CA GLU A 38 9.28 -7.61 11.49
C GLU A 38 10.81 -7.41 11.49
N ASP A 39 11.30 -6.23 11.93
CA ASP A 39 12.75 -5.93 12.03
C ASP A 39 13.05 -5.13 13.31
N PRO A 40 14.24 -5.27 13.94
CA PRO A 40 14.59 -4.56 15.18
C PRO A 40 14.59 -3.03 15.08
N GLY A 41 14.84 -2.47 13.89
CA GLY A 41 14.82 -1.03 13.63
C GLY A 41 13.47 -0.53 13.09
N GLN A 42 12.43 -1.36 13.09
CA GLN A 42 11.12 -0.96 12.59
C GLN A 42 10.44 -0.02 13.59
N PRO A 43 9.99 1.17 13.16
CA PRO A 43 9.12 1.99 14.00
C PRO A 43 7.78 1.27 14.21
N PRO A 44 7.26 1.17 15.45
CA PRO A 44 5.94 0.60 15.67
C PRO A 44 4.89 1.47 15.01
N PHE A 45 3.85 0.86 14.45
CA PHE A 45 2.80 1.60 13.76
C PHE A 45 2.10 2.60 14.69
N SER A 46 2.04 2.34 16.00
CA SER A 46 1.51 3.30 16.97
C SER A 46 2.24 4.65 16.96
N ALA A 47 3.57 4.65 16.82
CA ALA A 47 4.35 5.88 16.73
C ALA A 47 4.16 6.58 15.37
N VAL A 48 4.10 5.80 14.29
CA VAL A 48 3.79 6.33 12.94
C VAL A 48 2.40 6.98 12.92
N LYS A 49 1.41 6.31 13.49
CA LYS A 49 0.03 6.80 13.58
C LYS A 49 -0.05 8.12 14.35
N ALA A 50 0.55 8.18 15.54
CA ALA A 50 0.53 9.38 16.37
C ALA A 50 1.08 10.59 15.59
N ARG A 51 2.24 10.41 14.92
CA ARG A 51 2.82 11.49 14.11
C ARG A 51 1.98 11.86 12.89
N ALA A 52 1.39 10.88 12.23
CA ALA A 52 0.52 11.13 11.08
C ALA A 52 -0.72 11.95 11.47
N GLU A 53 -1.36 11.62 12.59
CA GLU A 53 -2.53 12.32 13.09
C GLU A 53 -2.22 13.76 13.53
N GLU A 54 -1.05 14.01 14.13
CA GLU A 54 -0.57 15.37 14.43
C GLU A 54 -0.45 16.24 13.16
N LEU A 55 -0.13 15.62 12.03
CA LEU A 55 0.01 16.28 10.72
C LEU A 55 -1.32 16.34 9.95
N GLY A 56 -2.43 15.90 10.54
CA GLY A 56 -3.75 15.88 9.91
C GLY A 56 -3.95 14.77 8.87
N LEU A 57 -3.10 13.75 8.89
CA LEU A 57 -3.24 12.56 8.04
C LEU A 57 -4.15 11.53 8.72
N THR A 58 -4.98 10.86 7.92
CA THR A 58 -5.64 9.62 8.33
C THR A 58 -4.62 8.49 8.34
N ALA A 59 -4.58 7.67 9.39
CA ALA A 59 -3.65 6.55 9.49
C ALA A 59 -4.39 5.21 9.60
N VAL A 60 -4.15 4.31 8.64
CA VAL A 60 -4.78 2.99 8.56
C VAL A 60 -3.74 1.90 8.77
N PHE A 61 -4.02 0.99 9.71
CA PHE A 61 -3.24 -0.22 9.92
C PHE A 61 -3.92 -1.41 9.25
N GLN A 62 -3.31 -1.94 8.19
CA GLN A 62 -3.80 -3.16 7.54
C GLN A 62 -2.60 -4.08 7.26
N PRO A 63 -1.97 -4.63 8.31
CA PRO A 63 -0.78 -5.44 8.17
C PRO A 63 -1.10 -6.74 7.42
N VAL A 64 -0.24 -7.11 6.48
CA VAL A 64 -0.32 -8.40 5.80
C VAL A 64 1.02 -9.12 5.89
N MET A 65 0.95 -10.43 6.10
CA MET A 65 2.13 -11.27 6.19
C MET A 65 2.79 -11.39 4.81
N SER A 66 4.11 -11.18 4.76
CA SER A 66 4.87 -11.31 3.52
C SER A 66 4.73 -12.73 2.94
N GLY A 67 4.48 -12.83 1.64
CA GLY A 67 4.26 -14.10 0.95
C GLY A 67 2.90 -14.76 1.21
N ASN A 68 2.06 -14.19 2.08
CA ASN A 68 0.76 -14.75 2.46
C ASN A 68 -0.35 -13.70 2.38
N VAL A 69 -0.39 -12.92 1.31
CA VAL A 69 -1.51 -11.99 1.04
C VAL A 69 -2.72 -12.81 0.62
N GLN A 70 -3.81 -12.72 1.35
CA GLN A 70 -5.07 -13.41 1.09
C GLN A 70 -6.03 -12.54 0.27
N ASP A 71 -7.03 -13.19 -0.28
CA ASP A 71 -8.07 -12.55 -1.09
C ASP A 71 -8.90 -11.56 -0.26
N GLY A 72 -9.22 -11.92 0.98
CA GLY A 72 -9.87 -11.00 1.93
C GLY A 72 -9.00 -9.78 2.29
N ASP A 73 -7.67 -9.90 2.25
CA ASP A 73 -6.78 -8.76 2.47
C ASP A 73 -6.89 -7.76 1.31
N ALA A 74 -6.99 -8.27 0.07
CA ALA A 74 -7.18 -7.43 -1.11
C ALA A 74 -8.53 -6.70 -1.08
N ASP A 75 -9.59 -7.36 -0.60
CA ASP A 75 -10.90 -6.74 -0.39
C ASP A 75 -10.86 -5.65 0.69
N ALA A 76 -10.20 -5.94 1.81
CA ALA A 76 -10.01 -4.96 2.89
C ALA A 76 -9.19 -3.75 2.41
N PHE A 77 -8.14 -3.97 1.62
CA PHE A 77 -7.35 -2.89 1.04
C PHE A 77 -8.16 -2.07 0.02
N ALA A 78 -8.94 -2.72 -0.85
CA ALA A 78 -9.81 -2.04 -1.80
C ALA A 78 -10.83 -1.15 -1.07
N LYS A 79 -11.44 -1.65 0.01
CA LYS A 79 -12.36 -0.89 0.85
C LYS A 79 -11.66 0.31 1.49
N ALA A 80 -10.48 0.10 2.08
CA ALA A 80 -9.70 1.17 2.70
C ALA A 80 -9.34 2.27 1.68
N LEU A 81 -8.94 1.91 0.45
CA LEU A 81 -8.65 2.88 -0.61
C LEU A 81 -9.88 3.67 -1.07
N ASN A 82 -11.05 3.02 -1.13
CA ASN A 82 -12.28 3.68 -1.55
C ASN A 82 -12.82 4.66 -0.51
N GLU A 83 -12.64 4.36 0.78
CA GLU A 83 -13.12 5.18 1.90
C GLU A 83 -12.11 6.26 2.32
N ALA A 84 -10.83 6.08 2.00
CA ALA A 84 -9.78 6.99 2.42
C ALA A 84 -9.84 8.35 1.71
N PRO A 85 -9.58 9.45 2.44
CA PRO A 85 -9.18 10.72 1.83
C PRO A 85 -7.94 10.53 0.95
N LYS A 86 -7.99 11.08 -0.28
CA LYS A 86 -6.94 10.95 -1.29
C LYS A 86 -6.08 12.22 -1.39
N PRO A 87 -4.81 12.13 -1.82
CA PRO A 87 -4.13 10.91 -2.25
C PRO A 87 -3.63 10.07 -1.06
N VAL A 88 -3.48 8.76 -1.31
CA VAL A 88 -3.08 7.73 -0.35
C VAL A 88 -1.60 7.38 -0.51
N PHE A 89 -0.88 7.28 0.61
CA PHE A 89 0.49 6.78 0.69
C PHE A 89 0.50 5.43 1.43
N ALA A 90 0.59 4.34 0.68
CA ALA A 90 0.72 3.00 1.26
C ALA A 90 2.18 2.58 1.39
N TYR A 91 2.54 1.92 2.47
CA TYR A 91 3.90 1.42 2.65
C TYR A 91 3.93 0.05 3.32
N CYS A 92 5.00 -0.68 3.07
CA CYS A 92 5.36 -1.84 3.88
C CYS A 92 6.88 -1.87 4.09
N ARG A 93 7.54 -3.04 4.19
CA ARG A 93 9.01 -3.08 4.20
C ARG A 93 9.62 -2.55 2.90
N THR A 94 9.15 -3.04 1.75
CA THR A 94 9.70 -2.73 0.41
C THR A 94 8.68 -2.09 -0.54
N GLY A 95 7.42 -1.94 -0.10
CA GLY A 95 6.27 -1.54 -0.93
C GLY A 95 5.63 -2.68 -1.73
N THR A 96 6.28 -3.86 -1.81
CA THR A 96 5.78 -4.99 -2.61
C THR A 96 4.39 -5.49 -2.16
N ARG A 97 4.12 -5.54 -0.85
CA ARG A 97 2.78 -5.93 -0.33
C ARG A 97 1.69 -4.99 -0.80
N CYS A 98 1.95 -3.68 -0.82
CA CYS A 98 1.00 -2.67 -1.29
C CYS A 98 0.70 -2.87 -2.78
N ALA A 99 1.73 -3.17 -3.59
CA ALA A 99 1.56 -3.45 -5.02
C ALA A 99 0.79 -4.77 -5.27
N ILE A 100 1.05 -5.82 -4.50
CA ILE A 100 0.29 -7.09 -4.57
C ILE A 100 -1.18 -6.85 -4.20
N LEU A 101 -1.43 -6.17 -3.08
CA LEU A 101 -2.79 -5.84 -2.62
C LEU A 101 -3.55 -5.02 -3.66
N TRP A 102 -2.93 -3.98 -4.21
CA TRP A 102 -3.50 -3.19 -5.29
C TRP A 102 -3.80 -4.04 -6.53
N SER A 103 -2.88 -4.93 -6.92
CA SER A 103 -3.05 -5.78 -8.10
C SER A 103 -4.25 -6.72 -7.94
N LEU A 104 -4.36 -7.38 -6.79
CA LEU A 104 -5.47 -8.28 -6.47
C LEU A 104 -6.80 -7.54 -6.26
N ALA A 105 -6.76 -6.31 -5.73
CA ALA A 105 -7.93 -5.46 -5.53
C ALA A 105 -8.57 -4.98 -6.86
N ASN A 106 -7.79 -4.97 -7.94
CA ASN A 106 -8.22 -4.58 -9.29
C ASN A 106 -8.56 -5.76 -10.20
N ALA A 107 -8.39 -7.01 -9.73
CA ALA A 107 -8.88 -8.18 -10.46
C ALA A 107 -10.37 -8.02 -10.81
N GLY A 108 -10.73 -8.32 -12.06
CA GLY A 108 -12.09 -8.16 -12.60
C GLY A 108 -12.54 -6.71 -12.87
N LYS A 109 -11.77 -5.71 -12.43
CA LYS A 109 -12.04 -4.27 -12.66
C LYS A 109 -11.16 -3.66 -13.75
N MET A 110 -10.01 -4.27 -13.99
CA MET A 110 -9.04 -3.88 -15.01
C MET A 110 -8.52 -5.14 -15.73
N PRO A 111 -8.12 -5.04 -17.00
CA PRO A 111 -7.41 -6.12 -17.68
C PRO A 111 -6.15 -6.54 -16.90
N VAL A 112 -5.88 -7.85 -16.84
CA VAL A 112 -4.76 -8.40 -16.06
C VAL A 112 -3.42 -7.84 -16.56
N GLU A 113 -3.28 -7.69 -17.87
CA GLU A 113 -2.14 -7.10 -18.54
C GLU A 113 -1.89 -5.66 -18.10
N ASP A 114 -2.95 -4.85 -17.92
CA ASP A 114 -2.84 -3.46 -17.50
C ASP A 114 -2.44 -3.37 -16.02
N ILE A 115 -2.96 -4.26 -15.18
CA ILE A 115 -2.57 -4.36 -13.77
C ILE A 115 -1.08 -4.68 -13.66
N VAL A 116 -0.63 -5.74 -14.36
CA VAL A 116 0.77 -6.17 -14.34
C VAL A 116 1.68 -5.07 -14.90
N LYS A 117 1.30 -4.45 -16.01
CA LYS A 117 2.06 -3.35 -16.61
C LYS A 117 2.17 -2.15 -15.68
N THR A 118 1.06 -1.73 -15.06
CA THR A 118 1.06 -0.59 -14.13
C THR A 118 1.99 -0.83 -12.93
N ALA A 119 1.94 -2.03 -12.35
CA ALA A 119 2.85 -2.40 -11.27
C ALA A 119 4.32 -2.41 -11.74
N ALA A 120 4.58 -2.96 -12.93
CA ALA A 120 5.92 -3.03 -13.52
C ALA A 120 6.49 -1.63 -13.81
N ASP A 121 5.70 -0.71 -14.36
CA ASP A 121 6.09 0.68 -14.61
C ASP A 121 6.43 1.42 -13.30
N ALA A 122 5.77 1.05 -12.19
CA ALA A 122 6.10 1.52 -10.84
C ALA A 122 7.32 0.80 -10.21
N GLY A 123 7.88 -0.21 -10.87
CA GLY A 123 9.06 -0.97 -10.42
C GLY A 123 8.75 -2.21 -9.58
N TYR A 124 7.54 -2.76 -9.68
CA TYR A 124 7.12 -3.98 -9.01
C TYR A 124 6.72 -5.05 -10.03
N ASP A 125 7.49 -6.13 -10.13
CA ASP A 125 7.15 -7.25 -11.00
C ASP A 125 6.00 -8.08 -10.42
N MET A 126 4.88 -8.10 -11.14
CA MET A 126 3.67 -8.88 -10.83
C MET A 126 3.41 -9.97 -11.87
N SER A 127 4.35 -10.25 -12.78
CA SER A 127 4.17 -11.27 -13.82
C SER A 127 3.83 -12.64 -13.24
N GLY A 128 4.53 -13.06 -12.17
CA GLY A 128 4.24 -14.30 -11.45
C GLY A 128 2.90 -14.30 -10.70
N LEU A 129 2.29 -13.13 -10.47
CA LEU A 129 0.98 -12.99 -9.83
C LEU A 129 -0.17 -13.03 -10.86
N ALA A 130 0.11 -12.86 -12.16
CA ALA A 130 -0.91 -12.75 -13.21
C ALA A 130 -1.95 -13.88 -13.21
N PRO A 131 -1.58 -15.18 -13.07
CA PRO A 131 -2.58 -16.25 -13.01
C PRO A 131 -3.54 -16.12 -11.82
N ARG A 132 -3.04 -15.61 -10.68
CA ARG A 132 -3.86 -15.39 -9.49
C ARG A 132 -4.79 -14.19 -9.66
N ILE A 133 -4.32 -13.11 -10.30
CA ILE A 133 -5.16 -11.94 -10.63
C ILE A 133 -6.30 -12.39 -11.55
N ALA A 134 -6.00 -13.19 -12.58
CA ALA A 134 -6.99 -13.74 -13.52
C ALA A 134 -7.97 -14.72 -12.85
N ALA A 135 -7.55 -15.45 -11.81
CA ALA A 135 -8.43 -16.36 -11.09
C ALA A 135 -9.41 -15.66 -10.14
N ARG A 136 -9.14 -14.39 -9.79
CA ARG A 136 -9.95 -13.58 -8.86
C ARG A 136 -11.00 -12.71 -9.57
N SER A 137 -10.93 -12.59 -10.89
CA SER A 137 -11.80 -11.73 -11.71
C SER A 137 -13.23 -12.23 -11.85
#